data_AF-A0A2N7B3R1-F1
#
_entry.id   AF-A0A2N7B3R1-F1
#
_cell.length_a   1.000
_cell.length_b   1.000
_cell.length_c   1.000
_cell.angle_alpha   90.00
_cell.angle_beta   90.00
_cell.angle_gamma   90.00
#
_symmetry.space_group_name_H-M   'P 1'
#
loop_
_entity.id
_entity.type
_entity.pdbx_description
1 polymer ?
#
loop_
_entity_poly.entity_id
_entity_poly.type
_entity_poly.pdbx_seq_one_letter_code
_entity_poly.pdbx_strand_id
1 'polypeptide(L)'
;MVVQIFSLTHEVKKSYYHFIKSNMEGLIHVLSKTAIGQDRKLVNDDIILSNIEDAYQSSNELIKNGLISENGFKEFVLPYRVNSANIHTWRRQVWHQYHKHSFSGITRTSALVDSCNRINDSLKSWFKFSYTNKLEDTLTYSHITHGKEGTCVSMATIAAYTLRAFGVPVSIDFTPAWGNMPGSHVWNSLVLAHDVSIPFLGAEANIGKYEPLYLIKDGENSPYSTYRKPGKIYRYVYSAQKETPYYKYGHLNYFLPMSVNSRMIDVTAQYLPVSDITFTNPQINGEPKLVYINNYNDGKWVPVMATERKEDAYLFSNLARDLLYCVSTYGESPAETTILPFYLTPAGKPILLQPSSKKIDIVLNRMQSIEFDQMDVAKKEWNVKAFARIARGHVRSAPVEG
;
A
#
# COMPACT_ATOMS: atom_id res chain seq x y z
N MET A 1 15.62 -21.25 34.40
CA MET A 1 15.00 -21.94 33.23
C MET A 1 15.91 -21.69 32.05
N VAL A 2 16.61 -22.71 31.56
CA VAL A 2 17.55 -22.59 30.44
C VAL A 2 16.74 -22.33 29.18
N VAL A 3 16.87 -21.14 28.59
CA VAL A 3 16.31 -20.86 27.27
C VAL A 3 17.05 -21.74 26.29
N GLN A 4 16.41 -22.81 25.83
CA GLN A 4 16.94 -23.67 24.79
C GLN A 4 17.00 -22.83 23.51
N ILE A 5 18.19 -22.30 23.19
CA ILE A 5 18.43 -21.59 21.93
C ILE A 5 18.36 -22.66 20.84
N PHE A 6 17.18 -22.86 20.27
CA PHE A 6 17.03 -23.68 19.08
C PHE A 6 17.78 -22.99 17.94
N SER A 7 18.96 -23.50 17.60
CA SER A 7 19.68 -23.11 16.40
C SER A 7 18.87 -23.51 15.17
N LEU A 8 18.71 -22.59 14.22
CA LEU A 8 18.25 -22.91 12.87
C LEU A 8 18.99 -24.14 12.34
N THR A 9 18.28 -25.11 11.78
CA THR A 9 18.95 -26.19 11.05
C THR A 9 19.67 -25.60 9.85
N HIS A 10 20.78 -26.24 9.44
CA HIS A 10 21.55 -25.79 8.28
C HIS A 10 20.68 -25.70 7.01
N GLU A 11 19.74 -26.64 6.84
CA GLU A 11 18.82 -26.68 5.70
C GLU A 11 17.82 -25.51 5.69
N VAL A 12 17.22 -25.19 6.83
CA VAL A 12 16.28 -24.06 6.93
C VAL A 12 17.01 -22.74 6.69
N LYS A 13 18.21 -22.57 7.25
CA LYS A 13 19.06 -21.39 7.02
C LYS A 13 19.41 -21.24 5.54
N LYS A 14 19.78 -22.33 4.87
CA LYS A 14 20.07 -22.37 3.43
C LYS A 14 18.84 -21.99 2.58
N SER A 15 17.66 -22.46 2.96
CA SER A 15 16.40 -22.14 2.27
C SER A 15 16.07 -20.63 2.35
N TYR A 16 16.18 -20.03 3.55
CA TYR A 16 15.95 -18.59 3.73
C TYR A 16 17.00 -17.73 3.03
N TYR A 17 18.26 -18.14 3.06
CA TYR A 17 19.33 -17.48 2.30
C TYR A 17 19.02 -17.49 0.80
N HIS A 18 18.64 -18.65 0.26
CA HIS A 18 18.26 -18.77 -1.16
C HIS A 18 17.08 -17.85 -1.50
N PHE A 19 16.02 -17.84 -0.68
CA PHE A 19 14.86 -16.96 -0.88
C PHE A 19 15.24 -15.48 -0.93
N ILE A 20 16.12 -15.02 -0.02
CA ILE A 20 16.59 -13.63 0.00
C ILE A 20 17.35 -13.31 -1.29
N LYS A 21 18.32 -14.15 -1.68
CA LYS A 21 19.17 -13.92 -2.85
C LYS A 21 18.40 -14.00 -4.17
N SER A 22 17.49 -14.97 -4.32
CA SER A 22 16.72 -15.17 -5.55
C SER A 22 15.76 -14.01 -5.85
N ASN A 23 15.41 -13.25 -4.81
CA ASN A 23 14.52 -12.09 -4.89
C ASN A 23 15.24 -10.76 -4.70
N MET A 24 16.58 -10.73 -4.62
CA MET A 24 17.34 -9.47 -4.40
C MET A 24 17.50 -8.61 -5.66
N GLU A 25 17.37 -9.21 -6.84
CA GLU A 25 17.63 -8.52 -8.12
C GLU A 25 16.75 -7.27 -8.31
N GLY A 26 17.33 -6.15 -8.75
CA GLY A 26 16.60 -4.89 -8.95
C GLY A 26 16.24 -4.12 -7.67
N LEU A 27 16.59 -4.62 -6.47
CA LEU A 27 16.51 -3.83 -5.24
C LEU A 27 17.62 -2.79 -5.20
N ILE A 28 17.27 -1.57 -4.76
CA ILE A 28 18.19 -0.45 -4.60
C ILE A 28 18.03 0.22 -3.23
N HIS A 29 19.10 0.86 -2.76
CA HIS A 29 19.12 1.75 -1.61
C HIS A 29 19.56 3.16 -2.02
N VAL A 30 19.09 4.16 -1.29
CA VAL A 30 19.54 5.55 -1.44
C VAL A 30 20.76 5.80 -0.54
N LEU A 31 21.96 5.71 -1.14
CA LEU A 31 23.24 5.90 -0.47
C LEU A 31 23.43 7.35 -0.01
N SER A 32 23.04 8.30 -0.85
CA SER A 32 23.04 9.74 -0.59
C SER A 32 21.94 10.41 -1.43
N LYS A 33 21.77 11.73 -1.31
CA LYS A 33 20.79 12.49 -2.13
C LYS A 33 20.93 12.28 -3.64
N THR A 34 22.11 11.87 -4.13
CA THR A 34 22.40 11.73 -5.56
C THR A 34 22.90 10.34 -5.95
N ALA A 35 23.04 9.41 -5.00
CA ALA A 35 23.62 8.10 -5.25
C ALA A 35 22.65 6.99 -4.85
N ILE A 36 22.43 6.06 -5.77
CA ILE A 36 21.72 4.80 -5.54
C ILE A 36 22.69 3.63 -5.63
N GLY A 37 22.47 2.63 -4.79
CA GLY A 37 23.27 1.41 -4.76
C GLY A 37 22.41 0.18 -4.94
N GLN A 38 22.86 -0.79 -5.74
CA GLN A 38 22.17 -2.06 -5.92
C GLN A 38 22.46 -3.00 -4.77
N ASP A 39 21.42 -3.56 -4.16
CA ASP A 39 21.53 -4.44 -2.99
C ASP A 39 22.44 -5.64 -3.27
N ARG A 40 22.35 -6.22 -4.48
CA ARG A 40 23.18 -7.35 -4.91
C ARG A 40 24.69 -7.10 -4.79
N LYS A 41 25.13 -5.83 -4.81
CA LYS A 41 26.53 -5.42 -4.66
C LYS A 41 26.89 -5.03 -3.22
N LEU A 42 25.92 -4.54 -2.45
CA LEU A 42 26.14 -3.91 -1.14
C LEU A 42 25.80 -4.82 0.05
N VAL A 43 24.83 -5.71 -0.13
CA VAL A 43 24.39 -6.65 0.91
C VAL A 43 25.25 -7.90 0.81
N ASN A 44 26.24 -8.00 1.69
CA ASN A 44 27.10 -9.17 1.79
C ASN A 44 26.41 -10.33 2.53
N ASP A 45 27.03 -11.51 2.48
CA ASP A 45 26.45 -12.71 3.06
C ASP A 45 26.35 -12.65 4.59
N ASP A 46 27.27 -11.97 5.28
CA ASP A 46 27.23 -11.80 6.74
C ASP A 46 25.97 -11.05 7.19
N ILE A 47 25.61 -9.98 6.47
CA ILE A 47 24.38 -9.21 6.73
C ILE A 47 23.15 -10.11 6.57
N ILE A 48 23.11 -10.91 5.51
CA ILE A 48 21.99 -11.81 5.22
C ILE A 48 21.87 -12.88 6.31
N LEU A 49 22.97 -13.55 6.63
CA LEU A 49 23.00 -14.64 7.61
C LEU A 49 22.64 -14.14 9.01
N SER A 50 23.17 -12.98 9.42
CA SER A 50 22.81 -12.35 10.70
C SER A 50 21.33 -11.94 10.73
N ASN A 51 20.78 -11.42 9.63
CA ASN A 51 19.38 -11.05 9.58
C ASN A 51 18.45 -12.28 9.62
N ILE A 52 18.82 -13.40 8.98
CA ILE A 52 18.07 -14.66 9.05
C ILE A 52 17.98 -15.14 10.50
N GLU A 53 19.08 -15.11 11.24
CA GLU A 53 19.11 -15.51 12.64
C GLU A 53 18.22 -14.60 13.50
N ASP A 54 18.36 -13.27 13.35
CA ASP A 54 17.57 -12.29 14.10
C ASP A 54 16.06 -12.41 13.79
N ALA A 55 15.69 -12.58 12.51
CA ALA A 55 14.30 -12.71 12.08
C ALA A 55 13.68 -14.04 12.55
N TYR A 56 14.40 -15.16 12.45
CA TYR A 56 13.90 -16.45 12.89
C TYR A 56 13.78 -16.53 14.41
N GLN A 57 14.76 -16.00 15.14
CA GLN A 57 14.74 -16.00 16.60
C GLN A 57 13.49 -15.32 17.16
N SER A 58 13.05 -14.22 16.54
CA SER A 58 11.87 -13.46 16.98
C SER A 58 10.54 -14.06 16.51
N SER A 59 10.53 -14.92 15.50
CA SER A 59 9.30 -15.46 14.89
C SER A 59 9.04 -16.95 15.16
N ASN A 60 10.06 -17.72 15.55
CA ASN A 60 9.96 -19.19 15.71
C ASN A 60 8.80 -19.62 16.60
N GLU A 61 8.56 -18.92 17.71
CA GLU A 61 7.43 -19.23 18.60
C GLU A 61 6.08 -18.99 17.91
N LEU A 62 5.94 -17.86 17.19
CA LEU A 62 4.72 -17.52 16.46
C LEU A 62 4.44 -18.52 15.33
N ILE A 63 5.49 -19.00 14.64
CA ILE A 63 5.39 -20.05 13.60
C ILE A 63 4.94 -21.37 14.22
N LYS A 64 5.60 -21.82 15.30
CA LYS A 64 5.27 -23.08 16.00
C LYS A 64 3.85 -23.09 16.56
N ASN A 65 3.38 -21.94 17.03
CA ASN A 65 2.02 -21.78 17.55
C ASN A 65 0.98 -21.59 16.43
N GLY A 66 1.37 -21.64 15.15
CA GLY A 66 0.47 -21.52 14.01
C GLY A 66 -0.16 -20.13 13.84
N LEU A 67 0.41 -19.10 14.47
CA LEU A 67 -0.13 -17.74 14.40
C LEU A 67 0.26 -17.02 13.11
N ILE A 68 1.40 -17.40 12.54
CA ILE A 68 1.92 -16.85 11.28
C ILE A 68 2.32 -18.00 10.35
N SER A 69 2.13 -17.81 9.04
CA SER A 69 2.53 -18.79 8.04
C SER A 69 4.01 -18.64 7.67
N GLU A 70 4.60 -19.71 7.14
CA GLU A 70 5.95 -19.68 6.54
C GLU A 70 6.05 -18.64 5.42
N ASN A 71 4.98 -18.47 4.63
CA ASN A 71 4.91 -17.44 3.59
C ASN A 71 4.90 -16.02 4.19
N GLY A 72 4.08 -15.81 5.24
CA GLY A 72 4.04 -14.53 5.95
C GLY A 72 5.38 -14.18 6.60
N PHE A 73 6.08 -15.18 7.15
CA PHE A 73 7.45 -15.02 7.60
C PHE A 73 8.38 -14.58 6.46
N LYS A 74 8.42 -15.32 5.34
CA LYS A 74 9.31 -15.03 4.20
C LYS A 74 9.07 -13.65 3.58
N GLU A 75 7.83 -13.26 3.38
CA GLU A 75 7.49 -12.02 2.69
C GLU A 75 7.52 -10.78 3.60
N PHE A 76 7.16 -10.93 4.87
CA PHE A 76 6.91 -9.78 5.74
C PHE A 76 7.78 -9.72 6.99
N VAL A 77 8.50 -10.79 7.36
CA VAL A 77 9.40 -10.78 8.52
C VAL A 77 10.84 -10.93 8.09
N LEU A 78 11.18 -11.96 7.33
CA LEU A 78 12.52 -12.32 6.88
C LEU A 78 13.30 -11.21 6.15
N PRO A 79 12.67 -10.31 5.34
CA PRO A 79 13.44 -9.30 4.61
C PRO A 79 14.29 -8.43 5.53
N TYR A 80 15.53 -8.16 5.12
CA TYR A 80 16.47 -7.32 5.87
C TYR A 80 16.15 -5.82 5.77
N ARG A 81 15.17 -5.45 4.92
CA ARG A 81 14.74 -4.08 4.66
C ARG A 81 13.23 -3.94 4.76
N VAL A 82 12.78 -2.72 5.06
CA VAL A 82 11.36 -2.33 5.08
C VAL A 82 11.04 -1.39 3.93
N ASN A 83 11.97 -0.48 3.61
CA ASN A 83 11.84 0.54 2.56
C ASN A 83 13.16 0.69 1.78
N SER A 84 13.42 1.85 1.17
CA SER A 84 14.62 2.18 0.38
C SER A 84 15.76 2.82 1.17
N ALA A 85 15.71 2.78 2.51
CA ALA A 85 16.76 3.28 3.38
C ALA A 85 18.06 2.48 3.27
N ASN A 86 19.20 3.12 3.57
CA ASN A 86 20.49 2.43 3.69
C ASN A 86 20.43 1.21 4.62
N ILE A 87 21.25 0.19 4.32
CA ILE A 87 21.31 -1.04 5.10
C ILE A 87 21.75 -0.73 6.54
N HIS A 88 21.00 -1.23 7.52
CA HIS A 88 21.26 -1.01 8.95
C HIS A 88 20.65 -2.13 9.80
N THR A 89 21.10 -2.25 11.04
CA THR A 89 20.69 -3.31 11.99
C THR A 89 19.45 -2.95 12.80
N TRP A 90 18.38 -2.52 12.12
CA TRP A 90 17.16 -1.99 12.75
C TRP A 90 16.51 -2.91 13.78
N ARG A 91 16.52 -4.24 13.59
CA ARG A 91 15.93 -5.18 14.55
C ARG A 91 16.55 -5.05 15.94
N ARG A 92 17.87 -4.96 16.00
CA ARG A 92 18.62 -4.83 17.25
C ARG A 92 18.38 -3.46 17.89
N GLN A 93 18.23 -2.42 17.08
CA GLN A 93 17.84 -1.08 17.56
C GLN A 93 16.43 -1.09 18.19
N VAL A 94 15.48 -1.76 17.55
CA VAL A 94 14.12 -1.96 18.09
C VAL A 94 14.16 -2.73 19.41
N TRP A 95 14.89 -3.84 19.47
CA TRP A 95 15.00 -4.65 20.69
C TRP A 95 15.65 -3.91 21.86
N HIS A 96 16.62 -3.03 21.56
CA HIS A 96 17.22 -2.15 22.56
C HIS A 96 16.18 -1.15 23.10
N GLN A 97 15.32 -0.60 22.24
CA GLN A 97 14.31 0.38 22.63
C GLN A 97 13.10 -0.21 23.36
N TYR A 98 12.61 -1.38 22.94
CA TYR A 98 11.33 -1.95 23.41
C TYR A 98 11.47 -3.25 24.22
N HIS A 99 12.71 -3.63 24.58
CA HIS A 99 13.06 -4.92 25.20
C HIS A 99 12.69 -6.15 24.36
N LYS A 100 13.69 -6.97 24.03
CA LYS A 100 13.55 -8.15 23.14
C LYS A 100 12.43 -9.13 23.53
N HIS A 101 12.09 -9.24 24.82
CA HIS A 101 11.16 -10.24 25.35
C HIS A 101 9.69 -9.82 25.37
N SER A 102 9.34 -8.63 24.84
CA SER A 102 7.97 -8.12 24.84
C SER A 102 6.95 -8.98 24.08
N PHE A 103 7.40 -9.97 23.29
CA PHE A 103 6.55 -10.87 22.47
C PHE A 103 6.69 -12.37 22.81
N SER A 104 7.30 -12.74 23.94
CA SER A 104 7.44 -14.15 24.34
C SER A 104 6.14 -14.72 24.93
N GLY A 105 5.85 -16.00 24.70
CA GLY A 105 4.70 -16.70 25.30
C GLY A 105 3.38 -16.51 24.56
N ILE A 106 3.39 -15.99 23.33
CA ILE A 106 2.19 -15.67 22.56
C ILE A 106 1.68 -16.92 21.84
N THR A 107 0.55 -17.46 22.32
CA THR A 107 -0.06 -18.70 21.81
C THR A 107 -1.40 -18.49 21.09
N ARG A 108 -1.93 -17.26 21.06
CA ARG A 108 -3.24 -16.95 20.46
C ARG A 108 -3.19 -15.63 19.69
N THR A 109 -3.97 -15.56 18.61
CA THR A 109 -4.06 -14.36 17.74
C THR A 109 -4.46 -13.11 18.50
N SER A 110 -5.40 -13.19 19.45
CA SER A 110 -5.82 -12.02 20.24
C SER A 110 -4.67 -11.44 21.06
N ALA A 111 -3.85 -12.28 21.68
CA ALA A 111 -2.68 -11.84 22.45
C ALA A 111 -1.60 -11.23 21.54
N LEU A 112 -1.43 -11.75 20.32
CA LEU A 112 -0.57 -11.15 19.32
C LEU A 112 -1.05 -9.74 18.95
N VAL A 113 -2.34 -9.59 18.64
CA VAL A 113 -2.97 -8.32 18.31
C VAL A 113 -2.85 -7.32 19.47
N ASP A 114 -3.08 -7.75 20.72
CA ASP A 114 -2.91 -6.90 21.90
C ASP A 114 -1.47 -6.41 22.06
N SER A 115 -0.47 -7.28 21.88
CA SER A 115 0.95 -6.91 21.93
C SER A 115 1.31 -5.93 20.81
N CYS A 116 0.82 -6.16 19.59
CA CYS A 116 1.01 -5.21 18.49
C CYS A 116 0.36 -3.85 18.77
N ASN A 117 -0.84 -3.83 19.36
CA ASN A 117 -1.54 -2.60 19.71
C ASN A 117 -0.83 -1.82 20.82
N ARG A 118 -0.22 -2.49 21.82
CA ARG A 118 0.62 -1.82 22.83
C ARG A 118 1.83 -1.12 22.20
N ILE A 119 2.47 -1.75 21.22
CA ILE A 119 3.55 -1.11 20.45
C ILE A 119 3.00 0.08 19.68
N ASN A 120 1.87 -0.08 18.99
CA ASN A 120 1.29 0.99 18.19
C ASN A 120 0.85 2.20 19.04
N ASP A 121 0.29 1.96 20.23
CA ASP A 121 -0.05 2.99 21.22
C ASP A 121 1.22 3.70 21.74
N SER A 122 2.32 2.97 21.91
CA SER A 122 3.60 3.59 22.24
C SER A 122 4.13 4.46 21.10
N LEU A 123 4.05 4.01 19.84
CA LEU A 123 4.42 4.84 18.68
C LEU A 123 3.57 6.13 18.62
N LYS A 124 2.25 5.99 18.84
CA LYS A 124 1.29 7.08 18.88
C LYS A 124 1.59 8.12 19.95
N SER A 125 2.23 7.75 21.05
CA SER A 125 2.52 8.68 22.15
C SER A 125 3.60 9.71 21.82
N TRP A 126 4.40 9.50 20.77
CA TRP A 126 5.53 10.37 20.45
C TRP A 126 5.62 10.76 18.97
N PHE A 127 5.05 9.99 18.04
CA PHE A 127 5.08 10.30 16.62
C PHE A 127 4.01 11.34 16.25
N LYS A 128 4.37 12.33 15.43
CA LYS A 128 3.46 13.39 14.97
C LYS A 128 3.30 13.37 13.46
N PHE A 129 2.07 13.52 12.99
CA PHE A 129 1.83 13.68 11.56
C PHE A 129 2.39 15.02 11.04
N SER A 130 3.18 14.99 9.98
CA SER A 130 3.82 16.18 9.38
C SER A 130 4.18 15.95 7.91
N TYR A 131 4.10 17.00 7.08
CA TYR A 131 4.46 16.98 5.65
C TYR A 131 5.88 17.51 5.36
N THR A 132 6.73 17.64 6.39
CA THR A 132 8.05 18.31 6.29
C THR A 132 9.08 17.50 5.51
N ASN A 133 9.02 16.17 5.55
CA ASN A 133 10.02 15.30 4.94
C ASN A 133 9.54 14.75 3.59
N LYS A 134 10.32 14.97 2.53
CA LYS A 134 10.00 14.50 1.16
C LYS A 134 10.64 13.15 0.79
N LEU A 135 11.50 12.60 1.64
CA LEU A 135 12.26 11.36 1.40
C LEU A 135 11.91 10.28 2.42
N GLU A 136 10.65 10.20 2.82
CA GLU A 136 10.20 9.31 3.89
C GLU A 136 10.46 7.83 3.62
N ASP A 137 10.33 7.41 2.36
CA ASP A 137 10.54 6.02 1.94
C ASP A 137 12.03 5.62 1.91
N THR A 138 12.94 6.51 2.30
CA THR A 138 14.38 6.26 2.41
C THR A 138 14.89 6.38 3.84
N LEU A 139 14.01 6.54 4.83
CA LEU A 139 14.40 6.74 6.22
C LEU A 139 14.72 5.43 6.93
N THR A 140 15.84 5.41 7.64
CA THR A 140 16.20 4.33 8.56
C THR A 140 15.31 4.39 9.79
N TYR A 141 15.25 3.30 10.56
CA TYR A 141 14.59 3.29 11.85
C TYR A 141 15.03 4.47 12.74
N SER A 142 16.35 4.67 12.85
CA SER A 142 16.91 5.78 13.62
C SER A 142 16.47 7.16 13.10
N HIS A 143 16.46 7.40 11.79
CA HIS A 143 16.00 8.70 11.28
C HIS A 143 14.57 9.00 11.71
N ILE A 144 13.68 8.01 11.66
CA ILE A 144 12.28 8.19 12.05
C ILE A 144 12.15 8.41 13.56
N THR A 145 12.86 7.65 14.40
CA THR A 145 12.78 7.80 15.87
C THR A 145 13.41 9.10 16.39
N HIS A 146 14.40 9.66 15.69
CA HIS A 146 14.98 10.97 16.03
C HIS A 146 14.08 12.12 15.56
N GLY A 147 13.53 12.04 14.34
CA GLY A 147 12.65 13.07 13.79
C GLY A 147 11.29 13.13 14.49
N LYS A 148 10.73 11.97 14.85
CA LYS A 148 9.41 11.82 15.52
C LYS A 148 8.25 12.42 14.74
N GLU A 149 8.40 12.62 13.45
CA GLU A 149 7.37 13.14 12.59
C GLU A 149 7.47 12.62 11.16
N GLY A 150 6.36 12.70 10.42
CA GLY A 150 6.26 12.33 9.01
C GLY A 150 4.81 12.06 8.61
N THR A 151 4.58 11.69 7.35
CA THR A 151 3.26 11.34 6.83
C THR A 151 2.90 9.87 7.11
N CYS A 152 1.79 9.42 6.51
CA CYS A 152 1.38 8.02 6.51
C CYS A 152 2.49 7.05 6.06
N VAL A 153 3.44 7.48 5.22
CA VAL A 153 4.60 6.66 4.80
C VAL A 153 5.53 6.38 5.97
N SER A 154 5.97 7.41 6.69
CA SER A 154 6.82 7.23 7.88
C SER A 154 6.11 6.47 8.99
N MET A 155 4.81 6.72 9.18
CA MET A 155 3.96 6.01 10.14
C MET A 155 3.87 4.51 9.85
N ALA A 156 3.58 4.15 8.59
CA ALA A 156 3.54 2.75 8.18
C ALA A 156 4.92 2.09 8.27
N THR A 157 5.97 2.82 7.91
CA THR A 157 7.35 2.35 7.95
C THR A 157 7.84 2.08 9.37
N ILE A 158 7.59 2.98 10.33
CA ILE A 158 8.04 2.79 11.71
C ILE A 158 7.30 1.63 12.41
N ALA A 159 6.01 1.47 12.13
CA ALA A 159 5.25 0.33 12.62
C ALA A 159 5.77 -0.99 12.03
N ALA A 160 6.06 -1.01 10.72
CA ALA A 160 6.65 -2.18 10.07
C ALA A 160 8.05 -2.51 10.63
N TYR A 161 8.94 -1.52 10.77
CA TYR A 161 10.24 -1.74 11.44
C TYR A 161 10.05 -2.32 12.84
N THR A 162 9.15 -1.75 13.65
CA THR A 162 9.03 -2.15 15.05
C THR A 162 8.45 -3.56 15.19
N LEU A 163 7.33 -3.84 14.50
CA LEU A 163 6.62 -5.11 14.64
C LEU A 163 7.34 -6.26 13.94
N ARG A 164 7.95 -6.03 12.78
CA ARG A 164 8.74 -7.07 12.09
C ARG A 164 9.96 -7.49 12.91
N ALA A 165 10.53 -6.60 13.73
CA ALA A 165 11.66 -6.95 14.62
C ALA A 165 11.25 -7.96 15.69
N PHE A 166 9.98 -7.96 16.08
CA PHE A 166 9.39 -8.94 17.00
C PHE A 166 8.80 -10.16 16.29
N GLY A 167 9.18 -10.40 15.03
CA GLY A 167 8.75 -11.58 14.28
C GLY A 167 7.33 -11.47 13.73
N VAL A 168 6.69 -10.31 13.81
CA VAL A 168 5.30 -10.11 13.38
C VAL A 168 5.25 -9.78 11.89
N PRO A 169 4.48 -10.54 11.08
CA PRO A 169 4.34 -10.33 9.63
C PRO A 169 3.46 -9.12 9.31
N VAL A 170 4.07 -7.94 9.29
CA VAL A 170 3.38 -6.69 8.94
C VAL A 170 3.76 -6.29 7.53
N SER A 171 2.81 -6.14 6.62
CA SER A 171 3.03 -5.48 5.34
C SER A 171 2.55 -4.03 5.34
N ILE A 172 2.81 -3.33 4.24
CA ILE A 172 2.29 -2.00 3.93
C ILE A 172 1.41 -2.16 2.69
N ASP A 173 0.13 -1.82 2.87
CA ASP A 173 -0.86 -1.75 1.80
C ASP A 173 -0.99 -0.29 1.34
N PHE A 174 -1.31 -0.08 0.07
CA PHE A 174 -1.44 1.26 -0.48
C PHE A 174 -2.41 1.35 -1.65
N THR A 175 -2.98 2.54 -1.83
CA THR A 175 -3.66 2.95 -3.07
C THR A 175 -2.80 4.00 -3.78
N PRO A 176 -2.45 3.85 -5.07
CA PRO A 176 -1.64 4.82 -5.77
C PRO A 176 -2.36 6.16 -5.97
N ALA A 177 -3.68 6.10 -6.15
CA ALA A 177 -4.55 7.25 -6.32
C ALA A 177 -6.00 6.88 -5.94
N TRP A 178 -6.63 7.69 -5.11
CA TRP A 178 -8.08 7.63 -4.91
C TRP A 178 -8.82 7.96 -6.21
N GLY A 179 -9.97 7.33 -6.43
CA GLY A 179 -10.80 7.50 -7.63
C GLY A 179 -11.94 8.51 -7.47
N ASN A 180 -12.20 8.99 -6.24
CA ASN A 180 -13.28 9.95 -5.94
C ASN A 180 -12.80 11.23 -5.23
N MET A 181 -11.50 11.34 -4.96
CA MET A 181 -10.88 12.51 -4.32
C MET A 181 -9.38 12.55 -4.64
N PRO A 182 -8.69 13.69 -4.45
CA PRO A 182 -7.25 13.79 -4.62
C PRO A 182 -6.43 12.98 -3.61
N GLY A 183 -5.20 12.65 -4.01
CA GLY A 183 -4.20 12.03 -3.18
C GLY A 183 -4.14 10.51 -3.26
N SER A 184 -3.23 9.95 -2.48
CA SER A 184 -2.97 8.53 -2.31
C SER A 184 -3.03 8.19 -0.82
N HIS A 185 -2.82 6.93 -0.47
CA HIS A 185 -2.71 6.56 0.95
C HIS A 185 -1.95 5.26 1.13
N VAL A 186 -1.29 5.14 2.29
CA VAL A 186 -0.61 3.91 2.72
C VAL A 186 -1.00 3.58 4.16
N TRP A 187 -1.09 2.30 4.48
CA TRP A 187 -1.38 1.81 5.81
C TRP A 187 -0.71 0.45 6.04
N ASN A 188 -0.73 -0.03 7.28
CA ASN A 188 -0.17 -1.33 7.60
C ASN A 188 -1.21 -2.43 7.50
N SER A 189 -0.74 -3.65 7.26
CA SER A 189 -1.56 -4.85 7.28
C SER A 189 -0.88 -5.95 8.08
N LEU A 190 -1.50 -6.42 9.16
CA LEU A 190 -1.06 -7.60 9.90
C LEU A 190 -1.50 -8.84 9.12
N VAL A 191 -0.54 -9.61 8.60
CA VAL A 191 -0.80 -10.80 7.77
C VAL A 191 -0.65 -12.07 8.61
N LEU A 192 -1.76 -12.60 9.10
CA LEU A 192 -1.81 -13.81 9.92
C LEU A 192 -1.68 -15.08 9.07
N ALA A 193 -1.68 -16.24 9.74
CA ALA A 193 -1.85 -17.51 9.07
C ALA A 193 -3.12 -17.55 8.18
N HIS A 194 -3.10 -18.38 7.14
CA HIS A 194 -4.16 -18.49 6.13
C HIS A 194 -4.42 -17.19 5.34
N ASP A 195 -3.42 -16.33 5.22
CA ASP A 195 -3.45 -15.07 4.46
C ASP A 195 -4.55 -14.10 4.90
N VAL A 196 -5.06 -14.26 6.13
CA VAL A 196 -5.96 -13.30 6.76
C VAL A 196 -5.19 -12.03 7.08
N SER A 197 -5.67 -10.89 6.58
CA SER A 197 -4.97 -9.62 6.73
C SER A 197 -5.85 -8.59 7.44
N ILE A 198 -5.32 -7.96 8.48
CA ILE A 198 -6.07 -6.99 9.30
C ILE A 198 -5.39 -5.62 9.18
N PRO A 199 -6.07 -4.59 8.62
CA PRO A 199 -5.48 -3.28 8.45
C PRO A 199 -5.34 -2.53 9.78
N PHE A 200 -4.32 -1.68 9.85
CA PHE A 200 -4.08 -0.70 10.92
C PHE A 200 -3.24 0.47 10.39
N LEU A 201 -3.16 1.55 11.15
CA LEU A 201 -2.31 2.69 10.79
C LEU A 201 -1.28 2.91 11.90
N GLY A 202 -0.01 2.71 11.54
CA GLY A 202 1.12 2.92 12.43
C GLY A 202 1.03 4.26 13.17
N ALA A 203 1.26 4.25 14.47
CA ALA A 203 1.21 5.42 15.33
C ALA A 203 -0.13 6.21 15.37
N GLU A 204 -1.24 5.64 14.87
CA GLU A 204 -2.53 6.33 14.86
C GLU A 204 -3.72 5.46 15.26
N ALA A 205 -3.94 4.37 14.50
CA ALA A 205 -5.11 3.52 14.64
C ALA A 205 -4.72 2.05 14.78
N ASN A 206 -5.26 1.40 15.82
CA ASN A 206 -4.91 0.03 16.21
C ASN A 206 -5.51 -1.03 15.28
N ILE A 207 -4.92 -2.21 15.32
CA ILE A 207 -5.34 -3.40 14.57
C ILE A 207 -6.78 -3.77 14.95
N GLY A 208 -7.61 -3.98 13.92
CA GLY A 208 -9.03 -4.27 14.08
C GLY A 208 -9.90 -3.06 14.39
N LYS A 209 -9.33 -1.86 14.53
CA LYS A 209 -10.07 -0.60 14.73
C LYS A 209 -9.95 0.38 13.56
N TYR A 210 -9.07 0.09 12.61
CA TYR A 210 -8.81 0.95 11.46
C TYR A 210 -9.58 0.47 10.24
N GLU A 211 -10.35 1.36 9.63
CA GLU A 211 -11.08 1.09 8.40
C GLU A 211 -10.56 2.06 7.30
N PRO A 212 -9.61 1.63 6.45
CA PRO A 212 -8.84 2.54 5.58
C PRO A 212 -9.67 3.29 4.55
N LEU A 213 -10.86 2.78 4.23
CA LEU A 213 -11.75 3.36 3.23
C LEU A 213 -12.69 4.40 3.80
N TYR A 214 -12.88 4.50 5.12
CA TYR A 214 -13.68 5.59 5.67
C TYR A 214 -12.91 6.90 5.60
N LEU A 215 -13.58 7.95 5.15
CA LEU A 215 -13.12 9.32 5.32
C LEU A 215 -13.65 9.85 6.65
N ILE A 216 -14.99 9.95 6.79
CA ILE A 216 -15.68 10.29 8.04
C ILE A 216 -16.72 9.20 8.33
N LYS A 217 -16.62 8.58 9.51
CA LYS A 217 -17.60 7.59 9.98
C LYS A 217 -18.66 8.27 10.87
N ASP A 218 -19.92 8.20 10.46
CA ASP A 218 -21.07 8.74 11.20
C ASP A 218 -21.82 7.63 11.94
N GLY A 219 -21.15 6.91 12.85
CA GLY A 219 -21.73 5.73 13.50
C GLY A 219 -21.81 4.50 12.58
N GLU A 220 -22.41 3.42 13.07
CA GLU A 220 -22.54 2.18 12.31
C GLU A 220 -23.67 2.27 11.28
N ASN A 221 -23.40 1.85 10.04
CA ASN A 221 -24.37 1.79 8.94
C ASN A 221 -25.08 3.11 8.60
N SER A 222 -24.51 4.27 8.98
CA SER A 222 -25.10 5.56 8.62
C SER A 222 -24.94 5.87 7.13
N PRO A 223 -26.01 6.32 6.44
CA PRO A 223 -25.93 6.79 5.06
C PRO A 223 -25.12 8.09 4.91
N TYR A 224 -24.72 8.71 6.02
CA TYR A 224 -23.93 9.94 6.04
C TYR A 224 -22.43 9.67 6.29
N SER A 225 -22.03 8.40 6.44
CA SER A 225 -20.61 8.04 6.38
C SER A 225 -20.08 8.25 4.97
N THR A 226 -18.86 8.77 4.87
CA THR A 226 -18.22 9.06 3.58
C THR A 226 -16.97 8.21 3.41
N TYR A 227 -16.63 7.94 2.16
CA TYR A 227 -15.64 6.91 1.82
C TYR A 227 -14.64 7.42 0.79
N ARG A 228 -13.40 7.00 0.98
CA ARG A 228 -12.37 7.07 -0.05
C ARG A 228 -12.46 5.80 -0.90
N LYS A 229 -12.59 5.95 -2.20
CA LYS A 229 -12.76 4.84 -3.15
C LYS A 229 -11.46 4.62 -3.93
N PRO A 230 -10.70 3.56 -3.68
CA PRO A 230 -9.48 3.27 -4.44
C PRO A 230 -9.85 2.51 -5.72
N GLY A 231 -9.13 2.77 -6.82
CA GLY A 231 -9.29 1.98 -8.03
C GLY A 231 -8.61 0.61 -7.92
N LYS A 232 -7.48 0.58 -7.22
CA LYS A 232 -6.65 -0.58 -6.90
C LYS A 232 -6.06 -0.40 -5.49
N ILE A 233 -5.87 -1.50 -4.78
CA ILE A 233 -5.09 -1.57 -3.55
C ILE A 233 -4.03 -2.65 -3.71
N TYR A 234 -2.79 -2.29 -3.42
CA TYR A 234 -1.66 -3.19 -3.50
C TYR A 234 -1.04 -3.41 -2.12
N ARG A 235 -0.45 -4.58 -1.91
CA ARG A 235 0.35 -4.93 -0.75
C ARG A 235 1.79 -5.10 -1.18
N TYR A 236 2.72 -4.41 -0.54
CA TYR A 236 4.15 -4.65 -0.78
C TYR A 236 4.54 -6.07 -0.35
N VAL A 237 5.37 -6.73 -1.15
CA VAL A 237 5.94 -8.06 -0.88
C VAL A 237 7.44 -8.01 -1.12
N TYR A 238 8.19 -8.94 -0.53
CA TYR A 238 9.62 -9.01 -0.82
C TYR A 238 9.87 -9.67 -2.17
N SER A 239 9.11 -10.69 -2.55
CA SER A 239 9.35 -11.42 -3.80
C SER A 239 9.01 -10.59 -5.04
N ALA A 240 9.86 -10.71 -6.07
CA ALA A 240 9.61 -10.07 -7.36
C ALA A 240 8.51 -10.82 -8.12
N GLN A 241 7.50 -10.09 -8.57
CA GLN A 241 6.39 -10.61 -9.36
C GLN A 241 6.77 -10.69 -10.84
N LYS A 242 7.64 -11.67 -11.17
CA LYS A 242 8.32 -11.78 -12.48
C LYS A 242 7.37 -11.89 -13.68
N GLU A 243 6.19 -12.45 -13.44
CA GLU A 243 5.17 -12.65 -14.48
C GLU A 243 4.32 -11.40 -14.75
N THR A 244 4.48 -10.34 -13.95
CA THR A 244 3.69 -9.11 -14.11
C THR A 244 4.31 -8.15 -15.12
N PRO A 245 3.51 -7.30 -15.77
CA PRO A 245 4.01 -6.23 -16.63
C PRO A 245 4.99 -5.29 -15.91
N TYR A 246 4.83 -5.14 -14.59
CA TYR A 246 5.70 -4.33 -13.75
C TYR A 246 7.15 -4.81 -13.74
N TYR A 247 7.36 -6.13 -13.83
CA TYR A 247 8.70 -6.73 -13.92
C TYR A 247 9.20 -6.78 -15.37
N LYS A 248 8.39 -7.37 -16.27
CA LYS A 248 8.76 -7.59 -17.68
C LYS A 248 9.09 -6.28 -18.42
N TYR A 249 8.33 -5.23 -18.11
CA TYR A 249 8.42 -3.93 -18.76
C TYR A 249 8.75 -2.82 -17.77
N GLY A 250 9.46 -3.12 -16.68
CA GLY A 250 9.85 -2.11 -15.67
C GLY A 250 10.54 -0.88 -16.27
N HIS A 251 11.28 -1.07 -17.37
CA HIS A 251 11.94 -0.01 -18.13
C HIS A 251 11.00 0.81 -19.02
N LEU A 252 9.72 0.45 -19.18
CA LEU A 252 8.72 1.19 -19.96
C LEU A 252 7.62 1.81 -19.08
N ASN A 253 7.64 1.50 -17.78
CA ASN A 253 6.59 1.89 -16.82
C ASN A 253 6.73 3.33 -16.28
N TYR A 254 7.32 4.24 -17.06
CA TYR A 254 7.62 5.62 -16.63
C TYR A 254 6.41 6.44 -16.18
N PHE A 255 5.21 6.03 -16.59
CA PHE A 255 3.96 6.74 -16.31
C PHE A 255 3.33 6.33 -14.98
N LEU A 256 3.70 5.19 -14.42
CA LEU A 256 3.16 4.71 -13.15
C LEU A 256 3.74 5.49 -11.97
N PRO A 257 2.93 5.76 -10.92
CA PRO A 257 3.48 6.21 -9.65
C PRO A 257 4.59 5.27 -9.18
N MET A 258 5.68 5.80 -8.64
CA MET A 258 6.85 5.01 -8.22
C MET A 258 6.54 3.86 -7.25
N SER A 259 5.47 4.01 -6.45
CA SER A 259 4.97 2.97 -5.56
C SER A 259 4.46 1.73 -6.29
N VAL A 260 3.99 1.87 -7.53
CA VAL A 260 3.49 0.78 -8.37
C VAL A 260 4.66 0.13 -9.11
N ASN A 261 5.15 -1.00 -8.60
CA ASN A 261 6.34 -1.68 -9.10
C ASN A 261 6.20 -3.21 -9.06
N SER A 262 7.27 -3.94 -9.38
CA SER A 262 7.26 -5.41 -9.46
C SER A 262 7.28 -6.14 -8.12
N ARG A 263 7.18 -5.44 -6.97
CA ARG A 263 7.24 -6.01 -5.62
C ARG A 263 5.97 -5.71 -4.83
N MET A 264 4.85 -5.94 -5.48
CA MET A 264 3.54 -5.77 -4.88
C MET A 264 2.59 -6.83 -5.42
N ILE A 265 1.61 -7.20 -4.61
CA ILE A 265 0.48 -8.05 -5.03
C ILE A 265 -0.81 -7.23 -4.94
N ASP A 266 -1.76 -7.54 -5.82
CA ASP A 266 -3.08 -6.94 -5.80
C ASP A 266 -3.94 -7.55 -4.70
N VAL A 267 -4.38 -6.71 -3.76
CA VAL A 267 -5.24 -7.10 -2.63
C VAL A 267 -6.58 -6.36 -2.68
N THR A 268 -6.94 -5.74 -3.81
CA THR A 268 -8.16 -4.91 -3.95
C THR A 268 -9.41 -5.69 -3.50
N ALA A 269 -9.53 -6.96 -3.90
CA ALA A 269 -10.66 -7.81 -3.54
C ALA A 269 -10.78 -8.12 -2.04
N GLN A 270 -9.72 -7.92 -1.25
CA GLN A 270 -9.76 -8.09 0.22
C GLN A 270 -10.48 -6.92 0.92
N TYR A 271 -10.65 -5.78 0.25
CA TYR A 271 -11.19 -4.56 0.83
C TYR A 271 -12.56 -4.15 0.27
N LEU A 272 -12.84 -4.45 -1.00
CA LEU A 272 -14.08 -4.03 -1.65
C LEU A 272 -14.46 -4.93 -2.83
N PRO A 273 -15.73 -4.92 -3.27
CA PRO A 273 -16.17 -5.66 -4.46
C PRO A 273 -15.42 -5.21 -5.72
N VAL A 274 -15.00 -6.19 -6.52
CA VAL A 274 -14.22 -5.96 -7.74
C VAL A 274 -14.84 -6.62 -8.97
N SER A 275 -14.43 -6.17 -10.16
CA SER A 275 -14.74 -6.80 -11.44
C SER A 275 -13.52 -6.88 -12.34
N ASP A 276 -13.51 -7.90 -13.20
CA ASP A 276 -12.57 -8.02 -14.29
C ASP A 276 -13.17 -7.42 -15.55
N ILE A 277 -12.40 -6.58 -16.24
CA ILE A 277 -12.82 -5.91 -17.47
C ILE A 277 -11.82 -6.22 -18.58
N THR A 278 -12.34 -6.63 -19.73
CA THR A 278 -11.55 -6.93 -20.91
C THR A 278 -11.88 -5.94 -22.03
N PHE A 279 -10.84 -5.43 -22.68
CA PHE A 279 -10.96 -4.63 -23.90
C PHE A 279 -10.20 -5.31 -25.05
N THR A 280 -10.74 -5.19 -26.26
CA THR A 280 -10.16 -5.76 -27.49
C THR A 280 -10.11 -4.70 -28.59
N ASN A 281 -9.53 -5.03 -29.74
CA ASN A 281 -9.73 -4.28 -30.98
C ASN A 281 -11.24 -4.28 -31.34
N PRO A 282 -11.85 -3.16 -31.82
CA PRO A 282 -11.28 -1.83 -32.07
C PRO A 282 -11.42 -0.82 -30.92
N GLN A 283 -11.71 -1.28 -29.69
CA GLN A 283 -11.79 -0.39 -28.52
C GLN A 283 -10.40 0.16 -28.14
N ILE A 284 -9.37 -0.65 -28.33
CA ILE A 284 -7.96 -0.25 -28.21
C ILE A 284 -7.30 -0.47 -29.58
N ASN A 285 -7.00 0.62 -30.28
CA ASN A 285 -6.40 0.60 -31.61
C ASN A 285 -4.87 0.56 -31.54
N GLY A 286 -4.22 0.09 -32.61
CA GLY A 286 -2.76 0.11 -32.73
C GLY A 286 -2.03 -1.01 -31.98
N GLU A 287 -2.77 -1.89 -31.31
CA GLU A 287 -2.23 -3.10 -30.68
C GLU A 287 -1.04 -2.86 -29.71
N PRO A 288 -1.14 -1.85 -28.82
CA PRO A 288 -0.06 -1.47 -27.90
C PRO A 288 0.40 -2.63 -27.02
N LYS A 289 1.69 -2.69 -26.70
CA LYS A 289 2.22 -3.74 -25.80
C LYS A 289 1.66 -3.62 -24.39
N LEU A 290 1.51 -2.38 -23.91
CA LEU A 290 1.00 -2.04 -22.58
C LEU A 290 -0.15 -1.07 -22.68
N VAL A 291 -1.15 -1.30 -21.85
CA VAL A 291 -2.27 -0.40 -21.66
C VAL A 291 -2.46 -0.15 -20.18
N TYR A 292 -2.81 1.08 -19.85
CA TYR A 292 -2.97 1.54 -18.49
C TYR A 292 -4.43 1.82 -18.19
N ILE A 293 -4.82 1.60 -16.95
CA ILE A 293 -6.09 2.08 -16.43
C ILE A 293 -5.84 3.12 -15.35
N ASN A 294 -6.60 4.20 -15.43
CA ASN A 294 -6.36 5.44 -14.69
C ASN A 294 -7.54 5.79 -13.80
N ASN A 295 -7.22 6.32 -12.63
CA ASN A 295 -8.18 7.04 -11.78
C ASN A 295 -8.09 8.53 -12.07
N TYR A 296 -9.22 9.23 -12.03
CA TYR A 296 -9.22 10.69 -12.07
C TYR A 296 -8.88 11.23 -10.67
N ASN A 297 -7.72 11.86 -10.54
CA ASN A 297 -7.18 12.33 -9.27
C ASN A 297 -6.51 13.69 -9.47
N ASP A 298 -6.95 14.69 -8.70
CA ASP A 298 -6.39 16.05 -8.70
C ASP A 298 -6.28 16.69 -10.10
N GLY A 299 -7.36 16.58 -10.88
CA GLY A 299 -7.43 17.15 -12.23
C GLY A 299 -6.75 16.32 -13.32
N LYS A 300 -6.17 15.16 -12.99
CA LYS A 300 -5.36 14.35 -13.90
C LYS A 300 -5.81 12.89 -13.93
N TRP A 301 -5.58 12.23 -15.06
CA TRP A 301 -5.64 10.77 -15.14
C TRP A 301 -4.33 10.19 -14.61
N VAL A 302 -4.40 9.51 -13.47
CA VAL A 302 -3.26 8.87 -12.82
C VAL A 302 -3.35 7.36 -13.05
N PRO A 303 -2.35 6.73 -13.69
CA PRO A 303 -2.39 5.29 -13.93
C PRO A 303 -2.22 4.52 -12.62
N VAL A 304 -3.13 3.59 -12.37
CA VAL A 304 -3.17 2.77 -11.15
C VAL A 304 -2.88 1.29 -11.44
N MET A 305 -2.95 0.87 -12.70
CA MET A 305 -2.60 -0.48 -13.14
C MET A 305 -2.16 -0.45 -14.60
N ALA A 306 -1.23 -1.35 -14.95
CA ALA A 306 -0.84 -1.63 -16.32
C ALA A 306 -1.16 -3.10 -16.63
N THR A 307 -1.55 -3.38 -17.86
CA THR A 307 -1.75 -4.74 -18.36
C THR A 307 -1.06 -4.91 -19.71
N GLU A 308 -0.50 -6.09 -19.94
CA GLU A 308 0.12 -6.45 -21.22
C GLU A 308 -0.94 -7.06 -22.15
N ARG A 309 -0.75 -6.89 -23.46
CA ARG A 309 -1.57 -7.59 -24.45
C ARG A 309 -1.37 -9.10 -24.28
N LYS A 310 -2.45 -9.85 -24.16
CA LYS A 310 -2.45 -11.31 -24.25
C LYS A 310 -3.40 -11.72 -25.36
N GLU A 311 -2.87 -12.40 -26.38
CA GLU A 311 -3.59 -12.66 -27.62
C GLU A 311 -4.10 -11.34 -28.22
N ASP A 312 -5.40 -11.12 -28.27
CA ASP A 312 -6.05 -9.90 -28.81
C ASP A 312 -6.81 -9.10 -27.74
N ALA A 313 -6.46 -9.30 -26.47
CA ALA A 313 -7.18 -8.74 -25.34
C ALA A 313 -6.28 -8.10 -24.28
N TYR A 314 -6.84 -7.11 -23.60
CA TYR A 314 -6.28 -6.44 -22.43
C TYR A 314 -7.20 -6.69 -21.24
N LEU A 315 -6.74 -7.52 -20.31
CA LEU A 315 -7.47 -7.86 -19.09
C LEU A 315 -7.05 -6.94 -17.93
N PHE A 316 -8.01 -6.20 -17.40
CA PHE A 316 -7.88 -5.46 -16.15
C PHE A 316 -8.61 -6.21 -15.05
N SER A 317 -7.87 -7.02 -14.30
CA SER A 317 -8.43 -7.78 -13.19
C SER A 317 -8.61 -6.95 -11.92
N ASN A 318 -9.59 -7.35 -11.11
CA ASN A 318 -9.90 -6.82 -9.78
C ASN A 318 -10.02 -5.29 -9.73
N LEU A 319 -10.74 -4.67 -10.67
CA LEU A 319 -11.06 -3.25 -10.60
C LEU A 319 -12.16 -3.02 -9.57
N ALA A 320 -11.94 -2.10 -8.65
CA ALA A 320 -12.97 -1.67 -7.72
C ALA A 320 -14.21 -1.13 -8.45
N ARG A 321 -15.39 -1.57 -8.02
CA ARG A 321 -16.66 -1.14 -8.61
C ARG A 321 -17.05 0.27 -8.14
N ASP A 322 -18.04 0.84 -8.82
CA ASP A 322 -18.60 2.17 -8.52
C ASP A 322 -17.58 3.30 -8.66
N LEU A 323 -16.83 3.28 -9.76
CA LEU A 323 -15.76 4.23 -10.06
C LEU A 323 -15.68 4.57 -11.54
N LEU A 324 -15.27 5.81 -11.81
CA LEU A 324 -14.92 6.29 -13.13
C LEU A 324 -13.45 5.94 -13.42
N TYR A 325 -13.21 5.30 -14.55
CA TYR A 325 -11.88 4.94 -15.03
C TYR A 325 -11.63 5.53 -16.42
N CYS A 326 -10.36 5.60 -16.80
CA CYS A 326 -9.96 5.84 -18.19
C CYS A 326 -8.88 4.83 -18.59
N VAL A 327 -9.07 4.17 -19.72
CA VAL A 327 -8.01 3.38 -20.36
C VAL A 327 -7.13 4.33 -21.17
N SER A 328 -5.80 4.16 -21.08
CA SER A 328 -4.85 4.93 -21.89
C SER A 328 -3.67 4.12 -22.41
N THR A 329 -3.11 4.56 -23.54
CA THR A 329 -1.81 4.13 -24.05
C THR A 329 -0.84 5.29 -23.88
N TYR A 330 0.17 5.14 -23.02
CA TYR A 330 1.18 6.17 -22.80
C TYR A 330 2.45 5.82 -23.58
N GLY A 331 3.07 6.84 -24.20
CA GLY A 331 4.35 6.68 -24.92
C GLY A 331 4.23 6.26 -26.39
N GLU A 332 3.03 6.00 -26.88
CA GLU A 332 2.76 5.80 -28.32
C GLU A 332 2.59 7.15 -29.04
N SER A 333 2.62 7.15 -30.38
CA SER A 333 2.33 8.36 -31.17
C SER A 333 0.98 8.97 -30.75
N PRO A 334 0.79 10.30 -30.80
CA PRO A 334 -0.52 10.91 -30.55
C PRO A 334 -1.66 10.31 -31.40
N ALA A 335 -1.33 9.81 -32.60
CA ALA A 335 -2.28 9.13 -33.49
C ALA A 335 -2.70 7.72 -33.00
N GLU A 336 -1.93 7.13 -32.08
CA GLU A 336 -2.10 5.79 -31.50
C GLU A 336 -2.49 5.86 -30.01
N THR A 337 -2.70 7.07 -29.49
CA THR A 337 -3.13 7.29 -28.11
C THR A 337 -4.61 6.97 -27.96
N THR A 338 -4.93 5.91 -27.22
CA THR A 338 -6.29 5.59 -26.80
C THR A 338 -6.62 6.40 -25.54
N ILE A 339 -7.78 7.05 -25.51
CA ILE A 339 -8.37 7.62 -24.30
C ILE A 339 -9.82 7.13 -24.25
N LEU A 340 -10.08 6.13 -23.41
CA LEU A 340 -11.38 5.48 -23.32
C LEU A 340 -11.91 5.55 -21.89
N PRO A 341 -12.67 6.60 -21.54
CA PRO A 341 -13.31 6.72 -20.24
C PRO A 341 -14.51 5.77 -20.14
N PHE A 342 -14.69 5.17 -18.97
CA PHE A 342 -15.84 4.33 -18.67
C PHE A 342 -16.18 4.36 -17.17
N TYR A 343 -17.47 4.29 -16.86
CA TYR A 343 -17.92 4.12 -15.47
C TYR A 343 -18.15 2.63 -15.20
N LEU A 344 -17.45 2.09 -14.20
CA LEU A 344 -17.69 0.73 -13.72
C LEU A 344 -18.78 0.78 -12.65
N THR A 345 -19.98 0.31 -12.99
CA THR A 345 -21.14 0.37 -12.10
C THR A 345 -20.96 -0.45 -10.82
N PRO A 346 -21.77 -0.21 -9.77
CA PRO A 346 -21.78 -1.05 -8.55
C PRO A 346 -22.06 -2.53 -8.84
N ALA A 347 -22.83 -2.82 -9.90
CA ALA A 347 -23.12 -4.17 -10.37
C ALA A 347 -21.94 -4.81 -11.13
N GLY A 348 -20.85 -4.07 -11.36
CA GLY A 348 -19.65 -4.58 -12.03
C GLY A 348 -19.73 -4.57 -13.56
N LYS A 349 -20.67 -3.83 -14.15
CA LYS A 349 -20.80 -3.66 -15.59
C LYS A 349 -20.17 -2.34 -16.04
N PRO A 350 -19.34 -2.32 -17.10
CA PRO A 350 -18.77 -1.09 -17.64
C PRO A 350 -19.80 -0.33 -18.50
N ILE A 351 -19.86 0.99 -18.35
CA ILE A 351 -20.59 1.91 -19.22
C ILE A 351 -19.54 2.79 -19.92
N LEU A 352 -19.31 2.55 -21.20
CA LEU A 352 -18.38 3.34 -22.01
C LEU A 352 -18.91 4.77 -22.18
N LEU A 353 -18.05 5.76 -21.96
CA LEU A 353 -18.39 7.17 -22.10
C LEU A 353 -17.86 7.67 -23.44
N GLN A 354 -18.72 7.68 -24.45
CA GLN A 354 -18.39 8.19 -25.77
C GLN A 354 -18.84 9.65 -25.91
N PRO A 355 -17.98 10.53 -26.46
CA PRO A 355 -18.37 11.91 -26.70
C PRO A 355 -19.51 11.95 -27.74
N SER A 356 -20.55 12.73 -27.45
CA SER A 356 -21.62 13.04 -28.40
C SER A 356 -21.36 14.40 -29.04
N SER A 357 -21.70 14.55 -30.32
CA SER A 357 -21.75 15.86 -30.97
C SER A 357 -22.91 16.72 -30.49
N LYS A 358 -23.89 16.13 -29.78
CA LYS A 358 -25.02 16.85 -29.20
C LYS A 358 -24.52 17.75 -28.07
N LYS A 359 -24.74 19.05 -28.23
CA LYS A 359 -24.56 20.02 -27.15
C LYS A 359 -25.78 19.99 -26.24
N ILE A 360 -25.53 19.98 -24.94
CA ILE A 360 -26.54 20.10 -23.89
C ILE A 360 -26.08 21.17 -22.92
N ASP A 361 -27.03 21.95 -22.41
CA ASP A 361 -26.74 22.90 -21.33
C ASP A 361 -26.75 22.12 -20.01
N ILE A 362 -25.66 22.26 -19.25
CA ILE A 362 -25.49 21.63 -17.95
C ILE A 362 -25.35 22.74 -16.92
N VAL A 363 -26.27 22.78 -15.95
CA VAL A 363 -26.13 23.64 -14.78
C VAL A 363 -25.46 22.84 -13.67
N LEU A 364 -24.21 23.17 -13.38
CA LEU A 364 -23.47 22.55 -12.28
C LEU A 364 -23.79 23.28 -10.98
N ASN A 365 -24.59 22.65 -10.13
CA ASN A 365 -24.90 23.21 -8.81
C ASN A 365 -23.73 23.09 -7.83
N ARG A 366 -22.78 22.17 -8.10
CA ARG A 366 -21.62 21.84 -7.27
C ARG A 366 -20.48 21.36 -8.16
N MET A 367 -19.25 21.68 -7.77
CA MET A 367 -18.02 21.23 -8.45
C MET A 367 -17.24 20.18 -7.64
N GLN A 368 -17.47 20.07 -6.34
CA GLN A 368 -16.72 19.21 -5.43
C GLN A 368 -17.58 18.05 -4.90
N SER A 369 -16.95 16.90 -4.63
CA SER A 369 -17.57 15.77 -3.95
C SER A 369 -17.84 16.09 -2.47
N ILE A 370 -18.70 15.30 -1.82
CA ILE A 370 -18.95 15.42 -0.37
C ILE A 370 -17.64 15.24 0.39
N GLU A 371 -16.85 14.25 -0.02
CA GLU A 371 -15.56 13.91 0.54
C GLU A 371 -14.59 15.08 0.47
N PHE A 372 -14.57 15.79 -0.65
CA PHE A 372 -13.66 16.92 -0.83
C PHE A 372 -14.06 18.12 0.04
N ASP A 373 -15.35 18.46 0.11
CA ASP A 373 -15.86 19.48 1.03
C ASP A 373 -15.52 19.15 2.50
N GLN A 374 -15.66 17.88 2.91
CA GLN A 374 -15.30 17.44 4.26
C GLN A 374 -13.79 17.53 4.52
N MET A 375 -12.96 17.21 3.53
CA MET A 375 -11.51 17.35 3.65
C MET A 375 -11.08 18.80 3.83
N ASP A 376 -11.71 19.74 3.13
CA ASP A 376 -11.39 21.16 3.27
C ASP A 376 -11.73 21.70 4.66
N VAL A 377 -12.75 21.15 5.32
CA VAL A 377 -12.98 21.38 6.75
C VAL A 377 -11.91 20.69 7.60
N ALA A 378 -11.62 19.41 7.35
CA ALA A 378 -10.68 18.62 8.15
C ALA A 378 -9.25 19.18 8.14
N LYS A 379 -8.83 19.83 7.05
CA LYS A 379 -7.54 20.55 6.94
C LYS A 379 -7.44 21.75 7.90
N LYS A 380 -8.57 22.33 8.28
CA LYS A 380 -8.63 23.49 9.19
C LYS A 380 -8.89 23.06 10.63
N GLU A 381 -9.87 22.18 10.82
CA GLU A 381 -10.27 21.68 12.13
C GLU A 381 -11.02 20.35 12.05
N TRP A 382 -10.92 19.54 13.11
CA TRP A 382 -11.72 18.33 13.24
C TRP A 382 -13.12 18.66 13.79
N ASN A 383 -14.08 18.96 12.90
CA ASN A 383 -15.43 19.40 13.25
C ASN A 383 -16.51 18.41 12.79
N VAL A 384 -16.88 17.50 13.70
CA VAL A 384 -17.88 16.44 13.44
C VAL A 384 -19.24 17.00 13.01
N LYS A 385 -19.69 18.12 13.60
CA LYS A 385 -20.97 18.75 13.22
C LYS A 385 -20.93 19.29 11.80
N ALA A 386 -19.82 19.90 11.40
CA ALA A 386 -19.63 20.38 10.04
C ALA A 386 -19.59 19.22 9.04
N PHE A 387 -18.85 18.14 9.33
CA PHE A 387 -18.82 16.95 8.47
C PHE A 387 -20.21 16.36 8.25
N ALA A 388 -21.02 16.25 9.30
CA ALA A 388 -22.38 15.72 9.21
C ALA A 388 -23.32 16.65 8.41
N ARG A 389 -23.17 17.97 8.51
CA ARG A 389 -23.92 18.93 7.69
C ARG A 389 -23.55 18.82 6.20
N ILE A 390 -22.27 18.62 5.89
CA ILE A 390 -21.80 18.41 4.51
C ILE A 390 -22.33 17.10 3.95
N ALA A 391 -22.25 16.00 4.70
CA ALA A 391 -22.77 14.69 4.30
C ALA A 391 -24.29 14.71 4.03
N ARG A 392 -25.04 15.53 4.77
CA ARG A 392 -26.50 15.75 4.56
C ARG A 392 -26.81 16.76 3.44
N GLY A 393 -25.80 17.34 2.80
CA GLY A 393 -25.97 18.33 1.74
C GLY A 393 -26.38 19.73 2.20
N HIS A 394 -26.38 20.01 3.52
CA HIS A 394 -26.82 21.29 4.09
C HIS A 394 -25.80 22.43 3.89
N VAL A 395 -24.51 22.12 3.77
CA VAL A 395 -23.43 23.08 3.51
C VAL A 395 -22.50 22.44 2.50
N ARG A 396 -22.38 23.03 1.32
CA ARG A 396 -21.57 22.50 0.21
C ARG A 396 -20.95 23.68 -0.52
N SER A 397 -19.75 23.50 -1.08
CA SER A 397 -19.10 24.53 -1.89
C SER A 397 -20.01 24.98 -3.04
N ALA A 398 -20.08 26.29 -3.25
CA ALA A 398 -20.68 26.84 -4.45
C ALA A 398 -19.77 26.50 -5.66
N PRO A 399 -20.32 26.45 -6.89
CA PRO A 399 -19.48 26.40 -8.08
C PRO A 399 -18.51 27.58 -8.04
N VAL A 400 -17.23 27.31 -8.27
CA VAL A 400 -16.27 28.38 -8.57
C VAL A 400 -16.47 28.71 -10.04
N GLU A 401 -16.70 29.97 -10.38
CA GLU A 401 -16.74 30.39 -11.79
C GLU A 401 -15.39 30.02 -12.44
N GLY A 402 -15.48 29.26 -13.53
CA GLY A 402 -14.33 28.75 -14.28
C GLY A 402 -13.81 29.75 -15.30
#